data_AF-A0A968QF16-F1
#
_entry.id   AF-A0A968QF16-F1
#
_cell.length_a   1.000
_cell.length_b   1.000
_cell.length_c   1.000
_cell.angle_alpha   90.00
_cell.angle_beta   90.00
_cell.angle_gamma   90.00
#
_symmetry.space_group_name_H-M   'P 1'
#
loop_
_entity.id
_entity.type
_entity.pdbx_description
1 polymer ?
#
loop_
_entity_poly.entity_id
_entity_poly.type
_entity_poly.pdbx_seq_one_letter_code
_entity_poly.pdbx_strand_id
1 'polypeptide(L)'
;MKFSFKDLKFILEALEHLLIKYDHRLKEIEDIEEYEDEASDLDNDYLFVESLKTEIEKSISQHELAEYDVSSQTPVTQNLESIIESTSQLSINERLLLVEAITQSIRKESSLIAS
;
A
#
# COMPACT_ATOMS: atom_id res chain seq x y z
N MET A 1 14.06 -9.30 7.51
CA MET A 1 13.91 -8.35 8.63
C MET A 1 12.58 -7.62 8.45
N LYS A 2 11.81 -7.39 9.51
CA LYS A 2 10.67 -6.47 9.47
C LYS A 2 11.13 -5.13 10.06
N PHE A 3 11.11 -4.07 9.26
CA PHE A 3 11.36 -2.71 9.74
C PHE A 3 10.11 -2.20 10.46
N SER A 4 10.28 -1.51 11.59
CA SER A 4 9.17 -0.82 12.24
C SER A 4 8.86 0.50 11.53
N PHE A 5 7.67 1.06 11.76
CA PHE A 5 7.29 2.39 11.25
C PHE A 5 8.30 3.48 11.64
N LYS A 6 8.85 3.40 12.87
CA LYS A 6 9.89 4.32 13.34
C LYS A 6 11.19 4.16 12.55
N ASP A 7 11.56 2.92 12.24
CA ASP A 7 12.76 2.64 11.42
C ASP A 7 12.57 3.20 10.00
N LEU A 8 11.38 3.01 9.40
CA LEU A 8 11.08 3.54 8.07
C LEU A 8 11.10 5.07 8.03
N LYS A 9 10.58 5.76 9.05
CA LYS A 9 10.67 7.24 9.15
C LYS A 9 12.12 7.72 9.29
N PHE A 10 12.93 7.04 10.10
CA PHE A 10 14.33 7.38 10.26
C PHE A 10 15.12 7.18 8.95
N ILE A 11 14.82 6.09 8.24
CA ILE A 11 15.39 5.84 6.90
C ILE A 11 14.98 6.96 5.94
N LEU A 12 13.71 7.38 5.95
CA LEU A 12 13.23 8.46 5.09
C LEU A 12 13.99 9.76 5.30
N GLU A 13 14.16 10.18 6.56
CA GLU A 13 14.89 11.39 6.93
C GLU A 13 16.36 11.31 6.48
N ALA A 14 16.99 10.14 6.63
CA ALA A 14 18.35 9.92 6.15
C ALA A 14 18.45 10.01 4.61
N LEU A 15 17.48 9.49 3.87
CA LEU A 15 17.42 9.60 2.41
C LEU A 15 17.21 11.05 1.96
N GLU A 16 16.38 11.83 2.65
CA GLU A 16 16.21 13.26 2.37
C GLU A 16 17.51 14.05 2.57
N HIS A 17 18.21 13.79 3.67
CA HIS A 17 19.53 14.39 3.89
C HIS A 17 20.56 13.99 2.83
N LEU A 18 20.47 12.77 2.29
CA LEU A 18 21.34 12.32 1.21
C LEU A 18 21.01 13.02 -0.12
N LEU A 19 19.72 13.11 -0.48
CA LEU A 19 19.27 13.82 -1.68
C LEU A 19 19.71 15.29 -1.66
N ILE A 20 19.60 15.97 -0.53
CA ILE A 20 20.06 17.37 -0.39
C ILE A 20 21.57 17.48 -0.66
N LYS A 21 22.37 16.50 -0.22
CA LYS A 21 23.82 16.50 -0.48
C LYS A 21 24.12 16.24 -1.95
N TYR A 22 23.40 15.32 -2.58
CA TYR A 22 23.55 15.02 -4.01
C TYR A 22 23.15 16.23 -4.87
N ASP A 23 22.03 16.87 -4.58
CA ASP A 23 21.60 18.11 -5.26
C ASP A 23 22.62 19.24 -5.08
N HIS A 24 23.18 19.43 -3.88
CA HIS A 24 24.23 20.43 -3.66
C HIS A 24 25.49 20.11 -4.46
N ARG A 25 25.90 18.84 -4.50
CA ARG A 25 27.09 18.41 -5.23
C ARG A 25 26.89 18.53 -6.75
N LEU A 26 25.74 18.10 -7.28
CA LEU A 26 25.37 18.28 -8.68
C LEU A 26 25.47 19.75 -9.08
N LYS A 27 24.91 20.68 -8.31
CA LYS A 27 25.04 22.12 -8.56
C LYS A 27 26.48 22.65 -8.59
N GLU A 28 27.42 21.98 -7.94
CA GLU A 28 28.84 22.34 -7.99
C GLU A 28 29.54 21.82 -9.25
N ILE A 29 29.08 20.70 -9.82
CA ILE A 29 29.83 19.94 -10.82
C ILE A 29 29.14 19.77 -12.18
N GLU A 30 27.83 20.00 -12.29
CA GLU A 30 27.01 19.74 -13.49
C GLU A 30 27.49 20.52 -14.72
N ASP A 31 28.01 21.74 -14.53
CA ASP A 31 28.51 22.59 -15.62
C ASP A 31 30.02 22.46 -15.87
N ILE A 32 30.71 21.53 -15.19
CA ILE A 32 32.16 21.36 -15.29
C ILE A 32 32.48 20.11 -16.12
N GLU A 33 33.01 20.30 -17.34
CA GLU A 33 33.38 19.21 -18.26
C GLU A 33 34.29 18.14 -17.63
N GLU A 34 35.18 18.52 -16.70
CA GLU A 34 36.07 17.57 -16.01
C GLU A 34 35.32 16.57 -15.12
N TYR A 35 34.11 16.91 -14.68
CA TYR A 35 33.28 16.11 -13.78
C TYR A 35 32.02 15.56 -14.46
N GLU A 36 31.94 15.56 -15.80
CA GLU A 36 30.76 15.06 -16.54
C GLU A 36 30.38 13.62 -16.14
N ASP A 37 31.37 12.72 -16.05
CA ASP A 37 31.15 11.33 -15.63
C ASP A 37 30.64 11.26 -14.17
N GLU A 38 31.25 12.03 -13.26
CA GLU A 38 30.82 12.09 -11.84
C GLU A 38 29.41 12.66 -11.71
N ALA A 39 29.08 13.70 -12.47
CA ALA A 39 27.76 14.32 -12.49
C ALA A 39 26.71 13.32 -13.01
N SER A 40 27.02 12.57 -14.06
CA SER A 40 26.11 11.56 -14.62
C SER A 40 25.87 10.39 -13.65
N ASP A 41 26.93 9.88 -13.01
CA ASP A 41 26.81 8.84 -11.99
C ASP A 41 25.99 9.32 -10.79
N LEU A 42 26.23 10.56 -10.35
CA LEU A 42 25.54 11.15 -9.22
C LEU A 42 24.06 11.45 -9.52
N ASP A 43 23.72 11.84 -10.74
CA ASP A 43 22.34 12.04 -11.18
C ASP A 43 21.57 10.70 -11.22
N ASN A 44 22.21 9.64 -11.69
CA ASN A 44 21.63 8.29 -11.65
C ASN A 44 21.38 7.82 -10.20
N ASP A 45 22.35 8.03 -9.31
CA ASP A 45 22.20 7.72 -7.89
C ASP A 45 21.10 8.56 -7.23
N TYR A 46 21.00 9.85 -7.60
CA TYR A 46 19.93 10.74 -7.15
C TYR A 46 18.55 10.18 -7.52
N LEU A 47 18.35 9.83 -8.80
CA LEU A 47 17.09 9.25 -9.29
C LEU A 47 16.74 7.92 -8.59
N PHE A 48 17.75 7.08 -8.34
CA PHE A 48 17.55 5.85 -7.59
C PHE A 48 17.09 6.12 -6.14
N VAL A 49 17.76 7.05 -5.45
CA VAL A 49 17.42 7.41 -4.06
C VAL A 49 16.04 8.06 -3.98
N GLU A 50 15.68 8.92 -4.94
CA GLU A 50 14.35 9.53 -5.02
C GLU A 50 13.27 8.45 -5.24
N SER A 51 13.50 7.52 -6.16
CA SER A 51 12.58 6.39 -6.41
C SER A 51 12.42 5.51 -5.17
N LEU A 52 13.52 5.23 -4.46
CA LEU A 52 13.50 4.47 -3.21
C LEU A 52 12.73 5.20 -2.11
N LYS A 53 12.94 6.52 -1.98
CA LYS A 53 12.19 7.37 -1.05
C LYS A 53 10.69 7.27 -1.35
N THR A 54 10.28 7.47 -2.60
CA THR A 54 8.86 7.39 -3.00
C THR A 54 8.24 6.03 -2.71
N GLU A 55 8.96 4.92 -2.95
CA GLU A 55 8.44 3.59 -2.64
C GLU A 55 8.31 3.37 -1.12
N ILE A 56 9.25 3.89 -0.33
CA ILE A 56 9.15 3.86 1.14
C ILE A 56 7.99 4.72 1.62
N GLU A 57 7.81 5.94 1.11
CA GLU A 57 6.66 6.81 1.43
C GLU A 57 5.35 6.11 1.10
N LYS A 58 5.26 5.48 -0.07
CA LYS A 58 4.09 4.71 -0.47
C LYS A 58 3.85 3.53 0.46
N SER A 59 4.90 2.82 0.90
CA SER A 59 4.78 1.72 1.86
C SER A 59 4.31 2.21 3.23
N ILE A 60 4.78 3.38 3.67
CA ILE A 60 4.36 4.03 4.92
C ILE A 60 2.91 4.51 4.77
N SER A 61 2.54 5.17 3.69
CA SER A 61 1.17 5.62 3.43
C SER A 61 0.22 4.43 3.28
N GLN A 62 0.66 3.29 2.74
CA GLN A 62 -0.13 2.06 2.73
C GLN A 62 -0.25 1.46 4.14
N HIS A 63 0.80 1.55 4.97
CA HIS A 63 0.74 1.14 6.37
C HIS A 63 -0.13 2.07 7.20
N GLU A 64 -0.07 3.38 6.98
CA GLU A 64 -0.95 4.39 7.58
C GLU A 64 -2.36 4.19 7.06
N LEU A 65 -2.59 3.95 5.76
CA LEU A 65 -3.91 3.59 5.25
C LEU A 65 -4.41 2.28 5.86
N ALA A 66 -3.55 1.30 6.14
CA ALA A 66 -3.92 0.08 6.86
C ALA A 66 -4.17 0.29 8.36
N GLU A 67 -3.49 1.23 9.03
CA GLU A 67 -3.73 1.62 10.42
C GLU A 67 -4.92 2.58 10.57
N TYR A 68 -5.18 3.42 9.56
CA TYR A 68 -6.39 4.22 9.41
C TYR A 68 -7.57 3.36 8.95
N ASP A 69 -7.37 2.22 8.28
CA ASP A 69 -8.38 1.15 8.12
C ASP A 69 -8.71 0.49 9.47
N VAL A 70 -7.76 0.48 10.42
CA VAL A 70 -7.98 -0.01 11.79
C VAL A 70 -8.62 1.06 12.69
N SER A 71 -8.44 2.35 12.41
CA SER A 71 -9.07 3.43 13.20
C SER A 71 -10.28 4.09 12.53
N SER A 72 -10.58 3.80 11.26
CA SER A 72 -11.73 4.30 10.50
C SER A 72 -11.93 3.48 9.22
N GLN A 73 -12.68 2.37 9.35
CA GLN A 73 -13.25 1.53 8.28
C GLN A 73 -12.42 0.35 7.76
N THR A 74 -12.30 -0.71 8.55
CA THR A 74 -12.58 -2.07 8.07
C THR A 74 -13.98 -2.13 7.43
N PRO A 75 -14.18 -2.39 6.11
CA PRO A 75 -15.52 -2.61 5.58
C PRO A 75 -15.71 -4.03 5.02
N VAL A 76 -14.70 -4.89 5.06
CA VAL A 76 -14.81 -6.27 4.52
C VAL A 76 -14.73 -7.31 5.62
N THR A 77 -13.81 -7.18 6.58
CA THR A 77 -13.68 -8.12 7.71
C THR A 77 -14.74 -7.89 8.79
N GLN A 78 -15.00 -6.64 9.20
CA GLN A 78 -16.12 -6.31 10.10
C GLN A 78 -17.49 -6.64 9.47
N ASN A 79 -17.61 -6.53 8.16
CA ASN A 79 -18.86 -6.87 7.45
C ASN A 79 -19.09 -8.39 7.48
N LEU A 80 -18.05 -9.19 7.22
CA LEU A 80 -18.16 -10.64 7.36
C LEU A 80 -18.43 -11.09 8.80
N GLU A 81 -17.78 -10.49 9.81
CA GLU A 81 -18.03 -10.82 11.22
C GLU A 81 -19.43 -10.43 11.68
N SER A 82 -19.93 -9.26 11.30
CA SER A 82 -21.31 -8.85 11.59
C SER A 82 -22.36 -9.68 10.81
N ILE A 83 -22.03 -10.13 9.59
CA ILE A 83 -22.85 -11.11 8.85
C ILE A 83 -22.83 -12.46 9.58
N ILE A 84 -21.69 -12.92 10.08
CA ILE A 84 -21.57 -14.17 10.85
C ILE A 84 -22.37 -14.06 12.15
N GLU A 85 -22.33 -12.93 12.84
CA GLU A 85 -23.09 -12.69 14.06
C GLU A 85 -24.60 -12.63 13.76
N SER A 86 -25.01 -11.90 12.72
CA SER A 86 -26.41 -11.80 12.30
C SER A 86 -26.98 -13.16 11.86
N THR A 87 -26.20 -13.97 11.12
CA THR A 87 -26.60 -15.32 10.71
C THR A 87 -26.62 -16.32 11.86
N SER A 88 -25.82 -16.08 12.91
CA SER A 88 -25.82 -16.89 14.12
C SER A 88 -27.10 -16.71 14.95
N GLN A 89 -27.70 -15.52 14.90
CA GLN A 89 -28.95 -15.16 15.58
C GLN A 89 -30.23 -15.66 14.90
N LEU A 90 -30.15 -16.11 13.64
CA LEU A 90 -31.30 -16.62 12.89
C LEU A 90 -31.84 -17.95 13.44
N SER A 91 -33.14 -18.19 13.31
CA SER A 91 -33.72 -19.53 13.55
C SER A 91 -33.29 -20.53 12.48
N ILE A 92 -33.48 -21.83 12.72
CA ILE A 92 -33.09 -22.88 11.77
C ILE A 92 -33.82 -22.75 10.42
N ASN A 93 -35.08 -22.33 10.44
CA ASN A 93 -35.89 -22.16 9.23
C ASN A 93 -35.39 -20.97 8.39
N GLU A 94 -35.02 -19.86 9.04
CA GLU A 94 -34.46 -18.70 8.37
C GLU A 94 -33.07 -19.00 7.79
N ARG A 95 -32.25 -19.79 8.49
CA ARG A 95 -30.96 -20.25 7.95
C ARG A 95 -31.14 -21.12 6.71
N LEU A 96 -32.10 -22.04 6.70
CA LEU A 96 -32.40 -22.86 5.53
C LEU A 96 -32.86 -22.02 4.34
N LEU A 97 -33.70 -21.00 4.59
CA LEU A 97 -34.15 -20.08 3.54
C LEU A 97 -33.00 -19.23 2.97
N LEU A 98 -32.08 -18.78 3.83
CA LEU A 98 -30.90 -18.04 3.41
C LEU A 98 -29.97 -18.89 2.53
N VAL A 99 -29.76 -20.16 2.89
CA VAL A 99 -28.96 -21.10 2.07
C VAL A 99 -29.60 -21.29 0.69
N GLU A 100 -30.93 -21.45 0.62
CA GLU A 100 -31.63 -21.58 -0.67
C GLU A 100 -31.50 -20.30 -1.50
N ALA A 101 -31.66 -19.12 -0.90
CA ALA A 101 -31.52 -17.84 -1.60
C ALA A 101 -30.10 -17.65 -2.17
N ILE A 102 -29.05 -17.97 -1.38
CA ILE A 102 -27.65 -17.92 -1.83
C ILE A 102 -27.43 -18.91 -2.99
N THR A 103 -27.93 -20.14 -2.87
CA THR A 103 -27.81 -21.18 -3.91
C THR A 103 -28.45 -20.73 -5.22
N GLN A 104 -29.64 -20.12 -5.17
CA GLN A 104 -30.30 -19.55 -6.35
C GLN A 104 -29.52 -18.37 -6.95
N SER A 105 -28.94 -17.51 -6.12
CA SER A 105 -28.13 -16.37 -6.57
C SER A 105 -26.91 -16.83 -7.37
N ILE A 106 -26.15 -17.79 -6.83
CA ILE A 106 -24.96 -18.36 -7.50
C ILE A 106 -25.35 -19.01 -8.84
N ARG A 107 -26.47 -19.74 -8.88
CA ARG A 107 -26.95 -20.36 -10.13
C ARG A 107 -27.29 -19.31 -11.18
N LYS A 108 -27.94 -18.20 -10.81
CA LYS A 108 -28.27 -17.10 -11.73
C LYS A 108 -27.01 -16.45 -12.28
N GLU A 109 -26.05 -16.14 -11.42
CA GLU A 109 -24.76 -15.57 -11.82
C GLU A 109 -24.01 -16.48 -12.79
N SER A 110 -23.94 -17.79 -12.49
CA SER A 110 -23.31 -18.78 -13.36
C SER A 110 -23.98 -18.90 -14.73
N SER A 111 -25.31 -18.71 -14.80
CA SER A 111 -26.05 -18.73 -16.08
C SER A 111 -25.81 -17.49 -16.94
N LEU A 112 -25.52 -16.34 -16.32
CA LEU A 112 -25.20 -15.09 -17.01
C LEU A 112 -23.79 -15.11 -17.61
N ILE A 113 -22.85 -15.80 -16.96
CA ILE A 113 -21.47 -15.94 -17.44
C ILE A 113 -21.37 -16.91 -18.63
N ALA A 114 -22.34 -17.82 -18.77
CA ALA A 114 -22.37 -18.85 -19.82
C ALA A 114 -23.20 -18.48 -21.06
N SER A 115 -23.81 -17.28 -21.11
CA SER A 115 -24.58 -16.75 -22.25
C SER A 115 -23.77 -15.72 -23.04
#